data_AF-A0A7W9SWC8-F1
#
_entry.id   AF-A0A7W9SWC8-F1
#
_cell.length_a   1.000
_cell.length_b   1.000
_cell.length_c   1.000
_cell.angle_alpha   90.00
_cell.angle_beta   90.00
_cell.angle_gamma   90.00
#
_symmetry.space_group_name_H-M   'P 1'
#
loop_
_entity.id
_entity.type
_entity.pdbx_description
1 polymer ?
#
loop_
_entity_poly.entity_id
_entity_poly.type
_entity_poly.pdbx_seq_one_letter_code
_entity_poly.pdbx_strand_id
1 'polypeptide(L)'
;MKKPSLVPSLALVCLGMLLGQAPAVRAQLDKTIKASLILLAVDRYGKDINKFVNDVTRTQDIGDEAVTKVVPILTVGNGTYAGAAQVNGPRRLVDTVRAVAQMEGEKRIIQPTVRVRGLIPVSDRAVKSLETLKRVSGVGVTATLEVKL
;
A
#
# COMPACT_ATOMS: atom_id res chain seq x y z
N MET A 1 -54.65 -11.29 4.78
CA MET A 1 -53.70 -11.15 5.90
C MET A 1 -52.30 -10.95 5.33
N LYS A 2 -51.70 -9.76 5.52
CA LYS A 2 -50.36 -9.40 4.98
C LYS A 2 -49.26 -9.98 5.89
N LYS A 3 -48.33 -10.75 5.32
CA LYS A 3 -47.15 -11.27 6.04
C LYS A 3 -46.24 -10.09 6.40
N PRO A 4 -45.76 -9.93 7.66
CA PRO A 4 -44.82 -8.88 7.97
C PRO A 4 -43.47 -9.20 7.32
N SER A 5 -42.97 -8.29 6.50
CA SER A 5 -41.66 -8.36 5.88
C SER A 5 -40.58 -8.37 6.96
N LEU A 6 -39.88 -9.50 7.12
CA LEU A 6 -38.77 -9.72 8.07
C LEU A 6 -37.43 -9.13 7.59
N VAL A 7 -37.44 -8.39 6.48
CA VAL A 7 -36.24 -7.86 5.80
C VAL A 7 -35.76 -6.50 6.32
N PRO A 8 -36.62 -5.51 6.66
CA PRO A 8 -36.14 -4.21 7.13
C PRO A 8 -35.55 -4.28 8.55
N SER A 9 -35.87 -5.30 9.34
CA SER A 9 -35.35 -5.47 10.70
C SER A 9 -33.90 -5.98 10.71
N LEU A 10 -33.50 -6.80 9.74
CA LEU A 10 -32.14 -7.34 9.70
C LEU A 10 -31.12 -6.29 9.23
N ALA A 11 -31.50 -5.46 8.25
CA ALA A 11 -30.66 -4.34 7.78
C ALA A 11 -30.42 -3.28 8.87
N LEU A 12 -31.44 -2.99 9.69
CA LEU A 12 -31.34 -2.04 10.80
C LEU A 12 -30.50 -2.59 11.96
N VAL A 13 -30.57 -3.90 12.22
CA VAL A 13 -29.70 -4.58 13.20
C VAL A 13 -28.25 -4.61 12.73
N CYS A 14 -27.99 -4.86 11.43
CA CYS A 14 -26.64 -4.76 10.88
C CYS A 14 -26.09 -3.33 10.98
N LEU A 15 -26.90 -2.30 10.69
CA LEU A 15 -26.51 -0.89 10.82
C LEU A 15 -26.27 -0.48 12.28
N GLY A 16 -27.10 -0.97 13.21
CA GLY A 16 -26.91 -0.79 14.66
C GLY A 16 -25.66 -1.48 15.20
N MET A 17 -25.34 -2.68 14.71
CA MET A 17 -24.09 -3.37 15.02
C MET A 17 -22.87 -2.63 14.46
N LEU A 18 -22.96 -2.03 13.26
CA LEU A 18 -21.92 -1.15 12.68
C LEU A 18 -21.71 0.14 13.48
N LEU A 19 -22.77 0.68 14.10
CA LEU A 19 -22.69 1.88 14.93
C LEU A 19 -22.25 1.62 16.38
N GLY A 20 -22.44 0.40 16.89
CA GLY A 20 -22.01 -0.02 18.24
C GLY A 20 -20.56 -0.54 18.33
N GLN A 21 -19.83 -0.59 17.21
CA GLN A 21 -18.47 -1.12 17.17
C GLN A 21 -17.52 -0.27 18.03
N ALA A 22 -16.74 -0.93 18.89
CA ALA A 22 -15.66 -0.30 19.66
C ALA A 22 -14.70 0.48 18.73
N PRO A 23 -14.08 1.58 19.21
CA PRO A 23 -13.20 2.43 18.40
C PRO A 23 -12.07 1.65 17.69
N ALA A 24 -11.60 0.55 18.29
CA ALA A 24 -10.62 -0.35 17.68
C ALA A 24 -11.12 -1.03 16.40
N VAL A 25 -12.38 -1.48 16.38
CA VAL A 25 -13.00 -2.13 15.21
C VAL A 25 -13.24 -1.12 14.10
N ARG A 26 -13.67 0.10 14.44
CA ARG A 26 -13.80 1.21 13.49
C ARG A 26 -12.45 1.62 12.88
N ALA A 27 -11.40 1.69 13.68
CA ALA A 27 -10.05 2.00 13.21
C ALA A 27 -9.50 0.90 12.27
N GLN A 28 -9.79 -0.37 12.55
CA GLN A 28 -9.38 -1.48 11.68
C GLN A 28 -10.17 -1.52 10.37
N LEU A 29 -11.47 -1.23 10.40
CA LEU A 29 -12.30 -1.05 9.22
C LEU A 29 -11.81 0.11 8.34
N ASP A 30 -11.57 1.28 8.94
CA ASP A 30 -11.08 2.46 8.21
C ASP A 30 -9.73 2.17 7.52
N LYS A 31 -8.78 1.53 8.22
CA LYS A 31 -7.51 1.12 7.63
C LYS A 31 -7.68 0.14 6.47
N THR A 32 -8.59 -0.83 6.58
CA THR A 32 -8.81 -1.85 5.54
C THR A 32 -9.47 -1.26 4.29
N ILE A 33 -10.42 -0.33 4.48
CA ILE A 33 -11.08 0.39 3.39
C ILE A 33 -10.07 1.28 2.67
N LYS A 34 -9.30 2.09 3.40
CA LYS A 34 -8.26 2.95 2.83
C LYS A 34 -7.21 2.15 2.06
N ALA A 35 -6.77 1.04 2.64
CA ALA A 35 -5.84 0.12 2.00
C ALA A 35 -6.35 -0.43 0.66
N SER A 36 -7.61 -0.87 0.65
CA SER A 36 -8.24 -1.40 -0.56
C SER A 36 -8.40 -0.32 -1.62
N LEU A 37 -8.75 0.90 -1.21
CA LEU A 37 -8.91 2.04 -2.12
C LEU A 37 -7.57 2.43 -2.78
N ILE A 38 -6.48 2.46 -2.00
CA ILE A 38 -5.13 2.72 -2.51
C ILE A 38 -4.70 1.64 -3.50
N LEU A 39 -4.93 0.36 -3.16
CA LEU A 39 -4.59 -0.75 -4.06
C LEU A 39 -5.34 -0.63 -5.40
N LEU A 40 -6.64 -0.35 -5.36
CA LEU A 40 -7.45 -0.15 -6.57
C LEU A 40 -6.99 1.08 -7.36
N ALA A 41 -6.65 2.17 -6.67
CA ALA A 41 -6.15 3.38 -7.32
C ALA A 41 -4.81 3.15 -8.01
N VAL A 42 -3.87 2.44 -7.37
CA VAL A 42 -2.57 2.10 -7.98
C VAL A 42 -2.76 1.13 -9.14
N ASP A 43 -3.59 0.09 -8.98
CA ASP A 43 -3.82 -0.89 -10.05
C ASP A 43 -4.51 -0.24 -11.27
N ARG A 44 -5.39 0.76 -11.07
CA ARG A 44 -6.12 1.42 -12.16
C ARG A 44 -5.40 2.63 -12.76
N TYR A 45 -4.78 3.46 -11.93
CA TYR A 45 -4.19 4.74 -12.31
C TYR A 45 -2.67 4.77 -12.21
N GLY A 46 -2.02 3.64 -11.92
CA GLY A 46 -0.56 3.59 -11.70
C GLY A 46 0.27 4.19 -12.84
N LYS A 47 -0.20 4.11 -14.09
CA LYS A 47 0.46 4.75 -15.25
C LYS A 47 0.37 6.27 -15.21
N ASP A 48 -0.81 6.83 -14.93
CA ASP A 48 -1.02 8.28 -14.85
C ASP A 48 -0.29 8.86 -13.64
N ILE A 49 -0.32 8.14 -12.51
CA ILE A 49 0.45 8.48 -11.32
C ILE A 49 1.95 8.46 -11.63
N ASN A 50 2.44 7.44 -12.35
CA ASN A 50 3.84 7.37 -12.76
C ASN A 50 4.23 8.55 -13.66
N LYS A 51 3.37 8.91 -14.62
CA LYS A 51 3.59 10.08 -15.47
C LYS A 51 3.65 11.37 -14.65
N PHE A 52 2.72 11.58 -13.73
CA PHE A 52 2.75 12.72 -12.82
C PHE A 52 4.05 12.78 -12.00
N VAL A 53 4.50 11.65 -11.43
CA VAL A 53 5.77 11.60 -10.70
C VAL A 53 6.96 11.91 -11.60
N ASN A 54 6.99 11.37 -12.82
CA ASN A 54 8.03 11.67 -13.81
C ASN A 54 8.05 13.16 -14.18
N ASP A 55 6.89 13.78 -14.35
CA ASP A 55 6.76 15.21 -14.66
C ASP A 55 7.28 16.09 -13.51
N VAL A 56 6.94 15.76 -12.25
CA VAL A 56 7.41 16.50 -11.07
C VAL A 56 8.90 16.30 -10.82
N THR A 57 9.39 15.06 -10.95
CA THR A 57 10.80 14.71 -10.68
C THR A 57 11.72 14.97 -11.87
N ARG A 58 11.16 15.35 -13.03
CA ARG A 58 11.87 15.48 -14.31
C ARG A 58 12.60 14.18 -14.72
N THR A 59 12.03 13.04 -14.35
CA THR A 59 12.57 11.71 -14.69
C THR A 59 12.09 11.31 -16.08
N GLN A 60 13.00 10.80 -16.90
CA GLN A 60 12.67 10.20 -18.19
C GLN A 60 13.12 8.74 -18.19
N ASP A 61 12.29 7.87 -18.74
CA ASP A 61 12.67 6.48 -18.94
C ASP A 61 13.75 6.40 -20.04
N ILE A 62 14.83 5.66 -19.77
CA ILE A 62 15.95 5.48 -20.71
C ILE A 62 15.86 4.05 -21.26
N GLY A 63 15.16 3.90 -22.38
CA GLY A 63 14.95 2.60 -23.02
C GLY A 63 14.46 1.54 -22.03
N ASP A 64 15.06 0.35 -22.07
CA ASP A 64 14.78 -0.74 -21.14
C ASP A 64 15.74 -0.81 -19.94
N GLU A 65 16.73 0.08 -19.91
CA GLU A 65 17.77 0.08 -18.87
C GLU A 65 17.31 0.79 -17.59
N ALA A 66 16.48 1.82 -17.73
CA ALA A 66 15.93 2.56 -16.60
C ALA A 66 14.48 2.97 -16.88
N VAL A 67 13.53 2.18 -16.38
CA VAL A 67 12.09 2.45 -16.46
C VAL A 67 11.51 2.67 -15.08
N THR A 68 10.42 3.43 -15.02
CA THR A 68 9.70 3.74 -13.78
C THR A 68 8.35 3.04 -13.70
N LYS A 69 7.93 2.66 -12.49
CA LYS A 69 6.61 2.06 -12.23
C LYS A 69 6.12 2.41 -10.85
N VAL A 70 4.82 2.66 -10.68
CA VAL A 70 4.20 2.83 -9.36
C VAL A 70 3.59 1.51 -8.89
N VAL A 71 3.88 1.14 -7.64
CA VAL A 71 3.40 -0.09 -6.97
C VAL A 71 2.93 0.23 -5.54
N PRO A 72 2.03 -0.58 -4.95
CA PRO A 72 1.57 -0.35 -3.59
C PRO A 72 2.68 -0.59 -2.56
N ILE A 73 2.61 0.13 -1.42
CA ILE A 73 3.45 -0.11 -0.25
C ILE A 73 2.71 -0.99 0.76
N LEU A 74 3.36 -2.07 1.19
CA LEU A 74 2.87 -3.02 2.19
C LEU A 74 3.67 -2.88 3.49
N THR A 75 3.02 -2.63 4.62
CA THR A 75 3.70 -2.66 5.91
C THR A 75 3.90 -4.10 6.38
N VAL A 76 5.15 -4.49 6.61
CA VAL A 76 5.48 -5.83 7.14
C VAL A 76 5.00 -5.95 8.59
N GLY A 77 4.38 -7.09 8.94
CA GLY A 77 3.93 -7.41 10.30
C GLY A 77 2.49 -7.02 10.64
N ASN A 78 1.95 -5.94 10.05
CA ASN A 78 0.57 -5.50 10.31
C ASN A 78 -0.37 -5.64 9.10
N GLY A 79 0.14 -5.99 7.91
CA GLY A 79 -0.66 -6.22 6.69
C GLY A 79 -1.42 -4.99 6.19
N THR A 80 -1.19 -3.81 6.78
CA THR A 80 -1.81 -2.55 6.39
C THR A 80 -1.07 -1.93 5.20
N TYR A 81 -1.82 -1.41 4.24
CA TYR A 81 -1.25 -0.68 3.12
C TYR A 81 -0.95 0.75 3.54
N ALA A 82 0.28 1.21 3.30
CA ALA A 82 0.76 2.51 3.76
C ALA A 82 0.71 3.61 2.70
N GLY A 83 0.50 3.24 1.43
CA GLY A 83 0.55 4.18 0.31
C GLY A 83 1.01 3.50 -0.99
N ALA A 84 1.65 4.28 -1.85
CA ALA A 84 2.26 3.80 -3.08
C ALA A 84 3.70 4.29 -3.21
N ALA A 85 4.51 3.58 -3.99
CA ALA A 85 5.90 3.93 -4.25
C ALA A 85 6.19 3.82 -5.74
N GLN A 86 6.96 4.76 -6.27
CA GLN A 86 7.60 4.62 -7.57
C GLN A 86 8.90 3.85 -7.42
N VAL A 87 9.10 2.86 -8.27
CA VAL A 87 10.33 2.09 -8.41
C VAL A 87 10.99 2.35 -9.75
N ASN A 88 12.33 2.23 -9.80
CA ASN A 88 13.14 2.41 -11.00
C ASN A 88 14.22 1.34 -11.14
N GLY A 89 14.48 0.94 -12.39
CA GLY A 89 15.55 0.01 -12.76
C GLY A 89 15.33 -0.59 -14.15
N PRO A 90 16.04 -1.67 -14.51
CA PRO A 90 15.85 -2.35 -15.78
C PRO A 90 14.43 -2.91 -15.92
N ARG A 91 13.81 -2.77 -17.10
CA ARG A 91 12.41 -3.17 -17.35
C ARG A 91 12.10 -4.59 -16.92
N ARG A 92 12.98 -5.54 -17.28
CA ARG A 92 12.86 -6.97 -16.91
C ARG A 92 12.75 -7.21 -15.41
N LEU A 93 13.25 -6.29 -14.58
CA LEU A 93 13.19 -6.39 -13.11
C LEU A 93 12.02 -5.57 -12.57
N VAL A 94 11.82 -4.34 -13.07
CA VAL A 94 10.71 -3.46 -12.65
C VAL A 94 9.35 -4.11 -12.89
N ASP A 95 9.20 -4.85 -13.99
CA ASP A 95 7.96 -5.55 -14.31
C ASP A 95 7.63 -6.66 -13.30
N THR A 96 8.66 -7.28 -12.72
CA THR A 96 8.50 -8.31 -11.67
C THR A 96 8.12 -7.73 -10.31
N VAL A 97 8.32 -6.42 -10.09
CA VAL A 97 7.93 -5.79 -8.81
C VAL A 97 6.42 -5.74 -8.71
N ARG A 98 5.90 -6.29 -7.62
CA ARG A 98 4.46 -6.32 -7.31
C ARG A 98 4.08 -5.37 -6.20
N ALA A 99 5.01 -5.08 -5.28
CA ALA A 99 4.83 -4.18 -4.17
C ALA A 99 6.17 -3.68 -3.64
N VAL A 100 6.14 -2.71 -2.73
CA VAL A 100 7.27 -2.31 -1.89
C VAL A 100 6.95 -2.67 -0.44
N ALA A 101 7.80 -3.49 0.17
CA ALA A 101 7.70 -3.81 1.59
C ALA A 101 8.29 -2.67 2.43
N GLN A 102 7.49 -2.10 3.32
CA GLN A 102 7.90 -1.11 4.31
C GLN A 102 8.17 -1.79 5.65
N MET A 103 9.41 -1.65 6.12
CA MET A 103 9.84 -2.07 7.44
C MET A 103 10.15 -0.83 8.27
N GLU A 104 9.70 -0.84 9.52
CA GLU A 104 10.01 0.23 10.45
C GLU A 104 10.78 -0.32 11.63
N GLY A 105 11.90 0.33 11.94
CA GLY A 105 12.67 0.07 13.14
C GLY A 105 12.81 1.37 13.90
N GLU A 106 12.54 1.33 15.21
CA GLU A 106 12.79 2.44 16.09
C GLU A 106 13.77 1.99 17.16
N LYS A 107 14.90 2.69 17.28
CA LYS A 107 15.90 2.41 18.31
C LYS A 107 16.46 3.69 18.86
N ARG A 108 16.55 3.77 20.20
CA ARG A 108 17.33 4.78 20.89
C ARG A 108 18.82 4.48 20.72
N ILE A 109 19.39 4.97 19.63
CA ILE A 109 20.83 4.87 19.36
C ILE A 109 21.56 6.08 19.96
N ILE A 110 20.91 7.24 19.98
CA ILE A 110 21.42 8.51 20.54
C ILE A 110 20.20 9.24 21.19
N GLN A 111 20.42 10.30 21.96
CA GLN A 111 19.37 11.32 22.15
C GLN A 111 19.40 12.20 20.89
N PRO A 112 18.40 12.19 19.98
CA PRO A 112 17.04 11.60 20.04
C PRO A 112 16.87 10.21 19.40
N THR A 113 15.71 9.58 19.62
CA THR A 113 15.34 8.28 19.03
C THR A 113 15.44 8.30 17.50
N VAL A 114 16.08 7.28 16.91
CA VAL A 114 16.21 7.15 15.45
C VAL A 114 15.13 6.20 14.94
N ARG A 115 14.30 6.69 14.02
CA ARG A 115 13.34 5.88 13.26
C ARG A 115 13.87 5.64 11.86
N VAL A 116 14.00 4.36 11.51
CA VAL A 116 14.40 3.91 10.18
C VAL A 116 13.17 3.38 9.46
N ARG A 117 12.98 3.81 8.22
CA ARG A 117 11.99 3.24 7.28
C ARG A 117 12.74 2.60 6.13
N GLY A 118 12.73 1.27 6.08
CA GLY A 118 13.26 0.50 4.97
C GLY A 118 12.17 0.27 3.93
N LEU A 119 12.44 0.61 2.67
CA LEU A 119 11.56 0.34 1.54
C LEU A 119 12.25 -0.64 0.60
N ILE A 120 11.63 -1.80 0.42
CA ILE A 120 12.25 -2.91 -0.30
C ILE A 120 11.33 -3.36 -1.44
N PRO A 121 11.70 -3.21 -2.71
CA PRO A 121 10.95 -3.76 -3.83
C PRO A 121 10.87 -5.29 -3.75
N VAL A 122 9.66 -5.82 -3.88
CA VAL A 122 9.38 -7.26 -3.79
C VAL A 122 8.54 -7.75 -4.95
N SER A 123 8.74 -9.02 -5.32
CA SER A 123 7.99 -9.67 -6.39
C SER A 123 6.69 -10.33 -5.93
N ASP A 124 6.35 -10.20 -4.65
CA ASP A 124 5.11 -10.74 -4.06
C ASP A 124 4.19 -9.61 -3.57
N ARG A 125 2.88 -9.85 -3.65
CA ARG A 125 1.84 -8.95 -3.09
C ARG A 125 1.53 -9.25 -1.63
N ALA A 126 2.00 -10.37 -1.10
CA ALA A 126 1.71 -10.78 0.27
C ALA A 126 3.00 -11.07 1.07
N VAL A 127 3.62 -10.02 1.60
CA VAL A 127 4.76 -10.19 2.53
C VAL A 127 4.24 -10.44 3.94
N LYS A 128 4.11 -11.72 4.30
CA LYS A 128 3.63 -12.14 5.63
C LYS A 128 4.73 -12.08 6.68
N SER A 129 5.97 -12.40 6.32
CA SER A 129 7.14 -12.34 7.20
C SER A 129 8.41 -11.98 6.42
N LEU A 130 9.44 -11.56 7.16
CA LEU A 130 10.76 -11.21 6.61
C LEU A 130 11.47 -12.41 5.96
N GLU A 131 11.19 -13.62 6.44
CA GLU A 131 11.79 -14.86 5.92
C GLU A 131 11.25 -15.23 4.54
N THR A 132 10.02 -14.81 4.23
CA THR A 132 9.37 -15.04 2.92
C THR A 132 9.57 -13.90 1.92
N LEU A 133 10.42 -12.92 2.26
CA LEU A 133 10.56 -11.68 1.50
C LEU A 133 11.35 -11.92 0.20
N LYS A 134 10.65 -11.97 -0.94
CA LYS A 134 11.25 -12.08 -2.27
C LYS A 134 11.66 -10.71 -2.81
N ARG A 135 12.86 -10.25 -2.42
CA ARG A 135 13.43 -8.98 -2.89
C ARG A 135 13.73 -9.03 -4.39
N VAL A 136 13.43 -7.94 -5.09
CA VAL A 136 13.88 -7.72 -6.47
C VAL A 136 15.16 -6.90 -6.44
N SER A 137 16.30 -7.56 -6.54
CA SER A 137 17.62 -6.92 -6.58
C SER A 137 17.84 -6.21 -7.92
N GLY A 138 18.38 -4.98 -7.90
CA GLY A 138 18.59 -4.15 -9.09
C GLY A 138 17.44 -3.18 -9.40
N VAL A 139 16.43 -3.11 -8.53
CA VAL A 139 15.36 -2.10 -8.57
C VAL A 139 15.39 -1.29 -7.28
N GLY A 140 15.34 0.03 -7.41
CA GLY A 140 15.30 0.98 -6.29
C GLY A 140 13.94 1.66 -6.17
N VAL A 141 13.68 2.28 -5.02
CA VAL A 141 12.54 3.19 -4.82
C VAL A 141 13.00 4.62 -5.10
N THR A 142 12.28 5.33 -5.96
CA THR A 142 12.59 6.71 -6.36
C THR A 142 11.68 7.73 -5.70
N ALA A 143 10.43 7.37 -5.44
CA ALA A 143 9.47 8.26 -4.79
C ALA A 143 8.47 7.47 -3.94
N THR A 144 7.99 8.10 -2.88
CA THR A 144 6.85 7.63 -2.08
C THR A 144 5.67 8.57 -2.27
N LEU A 145 4.48 8.01 -2.39
CA LEU A 145 3.24 8.73 -2.56
C LEU A 145 2.35 8.50 -1.35
N GLU A 146 2.02 9.60 -0.67
CA GLU A 146 1.03 9.62 0.39
C GLU A 146 -0.33 10.01 -0.19
N VAL A 147 -1.31 9.10 -0.09
CA VAL A 147 -2.68 9.39 -0.47
C VAL A 147 -3.40 9.92 0.76
N LYS A 148 -3.76 11.21 0.74
CA LYS A 148 -4.64 11.80 1.76
C LYS A 148 -6.09 11.49 1.38
N LEU A 149 -6.82 10.86 2.30
CA LEU A 149 -8.25 10.51 2.20
C LEU A 149 -9.04 11.27 3.25
#